data_AF-A0A2K8L6Z9-F1
#
_entry.id   AF-A0A2K8L6Z9-F1
#
_cell.length_a   1.000
_cell.length_b   1.000
_cell.length_c   1.000
_cell.angle_alpha   90.00
_cell.angle_beta   90.00
_cell.angle_gamma   90.00
#
_symmetry.space_group_name_H-M   'P 1'
#
loop_
_entity.id
_entity.type
_entity.pdbx_description
1 polymer ?
#
loop_
_entity_poly.entity_id
_entity_poly.type
_entity_poly.pdbx_seq_one_letter_code
_entity_poly.pdbx_strand_id
1 'polypeptide(L)'
;MKLCFSIDALSPSGAHAWRLQKDQTWRECTYAEPLEDGDACITDKKTAEEWSGRRLTKDMSQVLIPQKKAGTFDFLMRGIFAHAVLHRNSSAPLPDKRQMLECIAVLKPGTPWLVYLNVSGHFAALDTSTVSIISNLDIAVRGEIASSGDYIGARAARDDKMMDELYRQFLGGWLDHLNSSNMNVFVPDAEKLKDEADYVEAIRNWSHE
;
A
#
# COMPACT_ATOMS: atom_id res chain seq x y z
N MET A 1 11.74 -5.56 -12.28
CA MET A 1 10.86 -4.37 -12.26
C MET A 1 11.69 -3.18 -11.84
N LYS A 2 11.49 -2.00 -12.45
CA LYS A 2 12.09 -0.74 -12.00
C LYS A 2 11.07 -0.02 -11.13
N LEU A 3 11.20 -0.20 -9.82
CA LEU A 3 10.37 0.42 -8.80
C LEU A 3 11.24 1.33 -7.95
N CYS A 4 10.73 2.49 -7.53
CA CYS A 4 11.31 3.21 -6.41
C CYS A 4 10.23 3.92 -5.59
N PHE A 5 10.61 4.34 -4.40
CA PHE A 5 9.76 5.11 -3.51
C PHE A 5 10.20 6.57 -3.49
N SER A 6 9.26 7.51 -3.63
CA SER A 6 9.44 8.86 -3.10
C SER A 6 8.85 8.94 -1.69
N ILE A 7 9.24 9.97 -0.95
CA ILE A 7 8.70 10.26 0.37
C ILE A 7 7.97 11.59 0.31
N ASP A 8 6.66 11.54 0.52
CA ASP A 8 5.80 12.71 0.52
C ASP A 8 5.30 12.95 1.96
N ALA A 9 5.48 14.17 2.45
CA ALA A 9 4.98 14.62 3.72
C ALA A 9 3.63 15.28 3.54
N LEU A 10 2.61 14.82 4.27
CA LEU A 10 1.27 15.40 4.21
C LEU A 10 0.95 16.20 5.47
N SER A 11 0.42 17.39 5.27
CA SER A 11 -0.25 18.16 6.33
C SER A 11 -1.48 17.42 6.89
N PRO A 12 -1.92 17.72 8.12
CA PRO A 12 -3.06 17.03 8.74
C PRO A 12 -4.37 17.11 7.94
N SER A 13 -4.56 18.20 7.17
CA SER A 13 -5.73 18.39 6.32
C SER A 13 -5.57 17.79 4.92
N GLY A 14 -4.37 17.32 4.55
CA GLY A 14 -4.04 16.94 3.18
C GLY A 14 -3.94 18.10 2.19
N ALA A 15 -4.13 19.35 2.64
CA ALA A 15 -4.16 20.52 1.75
C ALA A 15 -2.77 20.91 1.19
N HIS A 16 -1.71 20.48 1.87
CA HIS A 16 -0.32 20.71 1.48
C HIS A 16 0.47 19.41 1.57
N ALA A 17 1.35 19.22 0.59
CA ALA A 17 2.33 18.16 0.54
C ALA A 17 3.74 18.71 0.29
N TRP A 18 4.74 17.97 0.76
CA TRP A 18 6.14 18.23 0.47
C TRP A 18 6.88 16.95 0.10
N ARG A 19 7.82 17.01 -0.84
CA ARG A 19 8.60 15.85 -1.28
C ARG A 19 10.05 15.92 -0.85
N LEU A 20 10.54 14.81 -0.31
CA LEU A 20 11.94 14.65 0.07
C LEU A 20 12.84 14.70 -1.17
N GLN A 21 13.87 15.54 -1.11
CA GLN A 21 14.87 15.73 -2.15
C GLN A 21 16.13 14.89 -1.87
N LYS A 22 16.98 14.69 -2.89
CA LYS A 22 18.26 13.95 -2.79
C LYS A 22 19.21 14.54 -1.75
N ASP A 23 19.17 15.85 -1.56
CA ASP A 23 19.97 16.59 -0.57
C ASP A 23 19.33 16.62 0.83
N GLN A 24 18.27 15.82 1.06
CA GLN A 24 17.50 15.73 2.30
C GLN A 24 16.68 16.99 2.65
N THR A 25 16.49 17.90 1.70
CA THR A 25 15.54 19.00 1.83
C THR A 25 14.13 18.59 1.38
N TRP A 26 13.16 19.50 1.53
CA TRP A 26 11.76 19.27 1.18
C TRP A 26 11.27 20.37 0.25
N ARG A 27 10.72 19.99 -0.91
CA ARG A 27 10.04 20.92 -1.83
C ARG A 27 8.54 20.81 -1.68
N GLU A 28 7.78 21.88 -1.93
CA GLU A 28 6.33 21.75 -2.08
C GLU A 28 5.98 20.95 -3.34
N CYS A 29 4.93 20.14 -3.25
CA CYS A 29 4.48 19.27 -4.32
C CYS A 29 2.97 19.04 -4.24
N THR A 30 2.39 18.48 -5.31
CA THR A 30 1.13 17.72 -5.20
C THR A 30 1.45 16.32 -4.68
N TYR A 31 0.64 15.81 -3.78
CA TYR A 31 0.84 14.47 -3.23
C TYR A 31 0.81 13.42 -4.33
N ALA A 32 1.81 12.53 -4.33
CA ALA A 32 1.97 11.46 -5.31
C ALA A 32 2.04 11.93 -6.78
N GLU A 33 2.44 13.18 -7.04
CA GLU A 33 2.74 13.61 -8.40
C GLU A 33 3.98 12.89 -8.97
N PRO A 34 4.19 12.90 -10.31
CA PRO A 34 5.36 12.30 -10.92
C PRO A 34 6.70 12.80 -10.38
N LEU A 35 7.72 11.95 -10.50
CA LEU A 35 9.07 12.29 -10.07
C LEU A 35 9.67 13.42 -10.91
N GLU A 36 10.25 14.40 -10.24
CA GLU A 36 11.03 15.48 -10.84
C GLU A 36 12.54 15.29 -10.60
N ASP A 37 13.35 16.01 -11.38
CA ASP A 37 14.78 16.08 -11.20
C ASP A 37 15.13 16.69 -9.83
N GLY A 38 15.70 15.87 -8.95
CA GLY A 38 16.08 16.29 -7.59
C GLY A 38 15.35 15.51 -6.51
N ASP A 39 14.24 14.87 -6.86
CA ASP A 39 13.47 14.02 -5.95
C ASP A 39 14.31 12.82 -5.47
N ALA A 40 14.16 12.47 -4.19
CA ALA A 40 14.71 11.25 -3.65
C ALA A 40 13.95 10.04 -4.24
N CYS A 41 14.64 9.21 -5.02
CA CYS A 41 14.12 7.94 -5.55
C CYS A 41 14.81 6.80 -4.80
N ILE A 42 14.13 6.30 -3.78
CA ILE A 42 14.63 5.29 -2.84
C ILE A 42 14.27 3.90 -3.37
N THR A 43 15.27 3.13 -3.80
CA THR A 43 15.06 1.75 -4.30
C THR A 43 15.17 0.69 -3.21
N ASP A 44 15.83 1.01 -2.09
CA ASP A 44 15.90 0.14 -0.93
C ASP A 44 14.66 0.31 -0.04
N LYS A 45 13.88 -0.78 0.07
CA LYS A 45 12.63 -0.78 0.83
C LYS A 45 12.85 -0.39 2.31
N LYS A 46 13.90 -0.89 2.96
CA LYS A 46 14.14 -0.61 4.39
C LYS A 46 14.37 0.87 4.63
N THR A 47 15.13 1.52 3.75
CA THR A 47 15.33 2.97 3.78
C THR A 47 14.01 3.72 3.62
N ALA A 48 13.12 3.30 2.73
CA ALA A 48 11.79 3.90 2.58
C ALA A 48 10.88 3.65 3.81
N GLU A 49 10.94 2.46 4.40
CA GLU A 49 10.22 2.10 5.63
C GLU A 49 10.68 2.93 6.83
N GLU A 50 11.94 3.39 6.87
CA GLU A 50 12.44 4.30 7.90
C GLU A 50 11.76 5.67 7.89
N TRP A 51 11.32 6.12 6.71
CA TRP A 51 10.61 7.36 6.51
C TRP A 51 9.09 7.22 6.67
N SER A 52 8.52 6.09 6.23
CA SER A 52 7.07 5.86 6.29
C SER A 52 6.53 5.97 7.72
N GLY A 53 5.55 6.84 7.93
CA GLY A 53 4.94 7.15 9.24
C GLY A 53 5.81 8.03 10.14
N ARG A 54 6.93 8.57 9.64
CA ARG A 54 7.77 9.49 10.43
C ARG A 54 7.08 10.84 10.56
N ARG A 55 7.00 11.35 11.78
CA ARG A 55 6.47 12.68 12.06
C ARG A 55 7.50 13.73 11.67
N LEU A 56 7.02 14.83 11.09
CA LEU A 56 7.82 15.99 10.72
C LEU A 56 7.29 17.24 11.42
N THR A 57 8.17 18.20 11.65
CA THR A 57 7.84 19.52 12.20
C THR A 57 8.42 20.61 11.32
N LYS A 58 7.67 21.69 11.10
CA LYS A 58 8.22 22.90 10.48
C LYS A 58 9.16 23.60 11.46
N ASP A 59 10.31 24.04 10.96
CA ASP A 59 11.15 24.99 11.68
C ASP A 59 10.68 26.44 11.46
N MET A 60 11.41 27.42 12.01
CA MET A 60 11.06 28.84 11.89
C MET A 60 11.19 29.38 10.45
N SER A 61 11.88 28.66 9.57
CA SER A 61 11.99 28.92 8.11
C SER A 61 11.03 28.05 7.27
N GLN A 62 10.10 27.33 7.91
CA GLN A 62 9.18 26.38 7.28
C GLN A 62 9.82 25.14 6.63
N VAL A 63 11.09 24.85 6.94
CA VAL A 63 11.75 23.60 6.52
C VAL A 63 11.24 22.46 7.38
N LEU A 64 10.93 21.31 6.77
CA LEU A 64 10.50 20.13 7.49
C LEU A 64 11.69 19.40 8.11
N ILE A 65 11.65 19.26 9.42
CA ILE A 65 12.66 18.53 10.20
C ILE A 65 12.08 17.17 10.64
N PRO A 66 12.79 16.06 10.35
CA PRO A 66 12.38 14.74 10.80
C PRO A 66 12.47 14.60 12.31
N GLN A 67 11.38 14.12 12.90
CA GLN A 67 11.34 13.69 14.30
C GLN A 67 11.52 12.18 14.40
N LYS A 68 11.51 11.65 15.63
CA LYS A 68 11.46 10.20 15.85
C LYS A 68 10.21 9.61 15.20
N LYS A 69 10.28 8.34 14.77
CA LYS A 69 9.12 7.61 14.24
C LYS A 69 7.95 7.70 15.21
N ALA A 70 6.77 7.98 14.67
CA ALA A 70 5.54 8.07 15.43
C ALA A 70 5.28 6.73 16.14
N GLY A 71 5.07 6.77 17.45
CA GLY A 71 4.55 5.61 18.18
C GLY A 71 3.05 5.43 17.94
N THR A 72 2.46 4.35 18.46
CA THR A 72 1.02 4.07 18.33
C THR A 72 0.13 5.23 18.82
N PHE A 73 0.60 5.99 19.82
CA PHE A 73 -0.11 7.15 20.36
C PHE A 73 0.07 8.44 19.54
N ASP A 74 1.10 8.54 18.69
CA ASP A 74 1.34 9.72 17.85
C ASP A 74 0.39 9.78 16.65
N PHE A 75 -0.18 8.66 16.21
CA PHE A 75 -1.19 8.64 15.14
C PHE A 75 -2.51 9.35 15.52
N LEU A 76 -2.76 9.53 16.83
CA LEU A 76 -3.89 10.33 17.34
C LEU A 76 -3.57 11.83 17.37
N MET A 77 -2.31 12.22 17.20
CA MET A 77 -1.87 13.60 17.22
C MET A 77 -1.87 14.16 15.80
N ARG A 78 -2.60 15.26 15.59
CA ARG A 78 -2.51 16.03 14.34
C ARG A 78 -1.05 16.41 14.10
N GLY A 79 -0.53 16.06 12.93
CA GLY A 79 0.87 16.30 12.57
C GLY A 79 1.12 16.16 11.09
N ILE A 80 2.31 16.58 10.66
CA ILE A 80 2.81 16.31 9.32
C ILE A 80 3.48 14.94 9.38
N PHE A 81 3.09 14.02 8.51
CA PHE A 81 3.67 12.68 8.47
C PHE A 81 4.19 12.37 7.07
N ALA A 82 5.30 11.64 7.03
CA ALA A 82 5.91 11.14 5.80
C ALA A 82 5.23 9.83 5.36
N HIS A 83 4.96 9.74 4.06
CA HIS A 83 4.32 8.62 3.38
C HIS A 83 5.23 8.16 2.24
N ALA A 84 5.40 6.86 2.09
CA ALA A 84 6.08 6.31 0.93
C ALA A 84 5.10 6.20 -0.24
N VAL A 85 5.47 6.76 -1.38
CA VAL A 85 4.72 6.70 -2.64
C VAL A 85 5.50 5.81 -3.60
N LEU A 86 4.86 4.79 -4.17
CA LEU A 86 5.51 3.84 -5.07
C LEU A 86 5.40 4.30 -6.52
N HIS A 87 6.56 4.50 -7.15
CA HIS A 87 6.68 4.80 -8.57
C HIS A 87 7.03 3.55 -9.36
N ARG A 88 6.37 3.36 -10.52
CA ARG A 88 6.57 2.20 -11.40
C ARG A 88 6.99 2.68 -12.78
N ASN A 89 8.12 2.18 -13.29
CA ASN A 89 8.55 2.47 -14.67
C ASN A 89 8.31 1.25 -15.59
N SER A 90 7.24 0.50 -15.29
CA SER A 90 6.87 -0.72 -16.01
C SER A 90 5.38 -0.96 -15.86
N SER A 91 4.79 -1.70 -16.79
CA SER A 91 3.42 -2.18 -16.68
C SER A 91 3.18 -2.89 -15.35
N ALA A 92 1.99 -2.69 -14.79
CA ALA A 92 1.56 -3.42 -13.61
C ALA A 92 1.20 -4.87 -13.97
N PRO A 93 1.62 -5.85 -13.16
CA PRO A 93 1.13 -7.22 -13.32
C PRO A 93 -0.36 -7.29 -12.97
N LEU A 94 -1.06 -8.25 -13.58
CA LEU A 94 -2.40 -8.64 -13.17
C LEU A 94 -2.27 -9.69 -12.05
N PRO A 95 -2.89 -9.48 -10.87
CA PRO A 95 -2.91 -10.48 -9.81
C PRO A 95 -3.48 -11.82 -10.30
N ASP A 96 -2.90 -12.94 -9.88
CA ASP A 96 -3.36 -14.28 -10.28
C ASP A 96 -4.34 -14.84 -9.24
N LYS A 97 -5.60 -15.06 -9.63
CA LYS A 97 -6.62 -15.69 -8.79
C LYS A 97 -6.18 -17.05 -8.24
N ARG A 98 -5.49 -17.87 -9.05
CA ARG A 98 -4.99 -19.17 -8.60
C ARG A 98 -3.98 -19.00 -7.48
N GLN A 99 -3.10 -18.01 -7.58
CA GLN A 99 -2.15 -17.68 -6.50
C GLN A 99 -2.88 -17.24 -5.22
N MET A 100 -3.99 -16.49 -5.33
CA MET A 100 -4.82 -16.15 -4.18
C MET A 100 -5.39 -17.39 -3.49
N LEU A 101 -5.97 -18.31 -4.26
CA LEU A 101 -6.55 -19.55 -3.75
C LEU A 101 -5.49 -20.42 -3.07
N GLU A 102 -4.33 -20.59 -3.71
CA GLU A 102 -3.18 -21.33 -3.16
C GLU A 102 -2.68 -20.68 -1.86
N CYS A 103 -2.57 -19.35 -1.84
CA CYS A 103 -2.17 -18.58 -0.65
C CYS A 103 -3.15 -18.83 0.50
N ILE A 104 -4.46 -18.69 0.28
CA ILE A 104 -5.49 -18.88 1.32
C ILE A 104 -5.57 -20.32 1.79
N ALA A 105 -5.45 -21.30 0.88
CA ALA A 105 -5.62 -22.72 1.20
C ALA A 105 -4.61 -23.25 2.23
N VAL A 106 -3.38 -22.71 2.23
CA VAL A 106 -2.32 -23.15 3.15
C VAL A 106 -2.35 -22.48 4.52
N LEU A 107 -3.20 -21.45 4.70
CA LEU A 107 -3.29 -20.72 5.96
C LEU A 107 -4.04 -21.53 7.02
N LYS A 108 -3.59 -21.39 8.27
CA LYS A 108 -4.17 -22.11 9.42
C LYS A 108 -5.24 -21.24 10.11
N PRO A 109 -6.49 -21.71 10.22
CA PRO A 109 -7.51 -21.05 11.04
C PRO A 109 -7.08 -20.90 12.51
N GLY A 110 -7.56 -19.85 13.16
CA GLY A 110 -7.20 -19.45 14.52
C GLY A 110 -6.02 -18.47 14.61
N THR A 111 -5.26 -18.29 13.53
CA THR A 111 -4.23 -17.25 13.42
C THR A 111 -4.83 -16.01 12.74
N PRO A 112 -4.55 -14.77 13.19
CA PRO A 112 -5.04 -13.56 12.57
C PRO A 112 -4.22 -13.23 11.31
N TRP A 113 -4.64 -13.78 10.18
CA TRP A 113 -3.97 -13.59 8.90
C TRP A 113 -4.45 -12.31 8.23
N LEU A 114 -3.50 -11.53 7.73
CA LEU A 114 -3.75 -10.52 6.71
C LEU A 114 -3.32 -11.09 5.35
N VAL A 115 -4.28 -11.28 4.45
CA VAL A 115 -4.00 -11.54 3.02
C VAL A 115 -3.81 -10.20 2.31
N TYR A 116 -2.79 -10.10 1.46
CA TYR A 116 -2.44 -8.87 0.78
C TYR A 116 -1.81 -9.13 -0.60
N LEU A 117 -1.82 -8.10 -1.44
CA LEU A 117 -0.99 -8.03 -2.64
C LEU A 117 0.28 -7.24 -2.33
N ASN A 118 1.42 -7.78 -2.76
CA ASN A 118 2.67 -7.05 -2.67
C ASN A 118 2.89 -6.08 -3.84
N VAL A 119 3.99 -5.33 -3.82
CA VAL A 119 4.34 -4.39 -4.91
C VAL A 119 4.54 -5.07 -6.28
N SER A 120 4.65 -6.38 -6.34
CA SER A 120 4.69 -7.17 -7.58
C SER A 120 3.33 -7.77 -7.95
N GLY A 121 2.24 -7.37 -7.28
CA GLY A 121 0.90 -7.90 -7.54
C GLY A 121 0.75 -9.37 -7.16
N HIS A 122 1.65 -9.90 -6.33
CA HIS A 122 1.57 -11.28 -5.85
C HIS A 122 0.81 -11.35 -4.53
N PHE A 123 -0.06 -12.34 -4.40
CA PHE A 123 -0.72 -12.67 -3.15
C PHE A 123 0.27 -13.23 -2.14
N ALA A 124 0.21 -12.69 -0.93
CA ALA A 124 0.95 -13.15 0.23
C ALA A 124 0.06 -13.02 1.48
N ALA A 125 0.50 -13.61 2.58
CA ALA A 125 -0.15 -13.48 3.87
C ALA A 125 0.88 -13.27 4.97
N LEU A 126 0.48 -12.56 6.03
CA LEU A 126 1.28 -12.41 7.24
C LEU A 126 0.41 -12.60 8.48
N ASP A 127 1.04 -13.09 9.55
CA ASP A 127 0.42 -13.22 10.86
C ASP A 127 0.55 -11.88 11.60
N THR A 128 -0.56 -11.19 11.78
CA THR A 128 -0.57 -9.86 12.38
C THR A 128 -0.30 -9.88 13.89
N SER A 129 -0.25 -11.06 14.52
CA SER A 129 0.20 -11.20 15.90
C SER A 129 1.73 -11.11 16.05
N THR A 130 2.47 -11.29 14.95
CA THR A 130 3.95 -11.28 14.96
C THR A 130 4.55 -10.21 14.06
N VAL A 131 3.81 -9.74 13.05
CA VAL A 131 4.28 -8.74 12.08
C VAL A 131 3.38 -7.50 12.09
N SER A 132 3.98 -6.33 12.25
CA SER A 132 3.27 -5.05 12.14
C SER A 132 2.86 -4.75 10.70
N ILE A 133 1.64 -4.26 10.53
CA ILE A 133 1.14 -3.73 9.25
C ILE A 133 1.64 -2.30 9.03
N ILE A 134 1.79 -1.53 10.11
CA ILE A 134 2.17 -0.11 10.05
C ILE A 134 3.58 0.01 9.45
N SER A 135 3.69 0.87 8.45
CA SER A 135 4.92 1.14 7.69
C SER A 135 5.50 -0.08 6.95
N ASN A 136 4.76 -1.18 6.80
CA ASN A 136 5.22 -2.32 6.02
C ASN A 136 5.01 -2.03 4.53
N LEU A 137 6.10 -1.85 3.79
CA LEU A 137 6.07 -1.52 2.36
C LEU A 137 6.07 -2.75 1.46
N ASP A 138 5.98 -3.96 2.02
CA ASP A 138 5.58 -5.13 1.22
C ASP A 138 4.09 -5.09 0.88
N ILE A 139 3.27 -4.35 1.63
CA ILE A 139 1.82 -4.37 1.50
C ILE A 139 1.38 -3.24 0.56
N ALA A 140 1.09 -3.57 -0.70
CA ALA A 140 0.51 -2.61 -1.63
C ALA A 140 -1.00 -2.48 -1.41
N VAL A 141 -1.70 -3.62 -1.37
CA VAL A 141 -3.15 -3.72 -1.15
C VAL A 141 -3.43 -4.75 -0.09
N ARG A 142 -4.31 -4.46 0.86
CA ARG A 142 -4.63 -5.33 1.99
C ARG A 142 -6.12 -5.61 2.09
N GLY A 143 -6.45 -6.86 2.38
CA GLY A 143 -7.80 -7.28 2.75
C GLY A 143 -8.09 -7.04 4.22
N GLU A 144 -9.14 -7.71 4.71
CA GLU A 144 -9.43 -7.79 6.14
C GLU A 144 -8.52 -8.80 6.86
N ILE A 145 -8.36 -8.61 8.17
CA ILE A 145 -7.70 -9.61 9.03
C ILE A 145 -8.74 -10.67 9.36
N ALA A 146 -8.45 -11.92 8.99
CA ALA A 146 -9.35 -13.04 9.22
C ALA A 146 -8.65 -14.18 9.95
N SER A 147 -9.40 -14.87 10.82
CA SER A 147 -8.93 -16.03 11.57
C SER A 147 -9.89 -17.22 11.54
N SER A 148 -11.17 -17.02 11.16
CA SER A 148 -12.12 -18.11 11.03
C SER A 148 -11.80 -19.01 9.84
N GLY A 149 -12.06 -20.31 9.98
CA GLY A 149 -11.97 -21.28 8.89
C GLY A 149 -13.02 -21.07 7.78
N ASP A 150 -13.97 -20.16 8.00
CA ASP A 150 -14.92 -19.73 6.97
C ASP A 150 -14.27 -18.76 5.96
N TYR A 151 -13.21 -18.04 6.34
CA TYR A 151 -12.51 -17.08 5.47
C TYR A 151 -11.08 -17.50 5.12
N ILE A 152 -10.51 -18.43 5.90
CA ILE A 152 -9.09 -18.83 5.81
C ILE A 152 -8.95 -20.35 5.75
N GLY A 153 -7.96 -20.82 4.99
CA GLY A 153 -7.60 -22.22 4.89
C GLY A 153 -8.35 -22.97 3.78
N ALA A 154 -8.07 -24.27 3.68
CA ALA A 154 -8.49 -25.10 2.56
C ALA A 154 -10.01 -25.24 2.37
N ARG A 155 -10.83 -24.93 3.39
CA ARG A 155 -12.30 -24.90 3.27
C ARG A 155 -12.76 -23.61 2.59
N ALA A 156 -12.32 -22.46 3.10
CA ALA A 156 -12.62 -21.16 2.53
C ALA A 156 -12.18 -21.03 1.07
N ALA A 157 -11.01 -21.57 0.72
CA ALA A 157 -10.50 -21.54 -0.65
C ALA A 157 -11.31 -22.37 -1.66
N ARG A 158 -12.31 -23.16 -1.21
CA ARG A 158 -13.25 -23.91 -2.06
C ARG A 158 -14.63 -23.27 -2.14
N ASP A 159 -14.85 -22.16 -1.44
CA ASP A 159 -16.08 -21.38 -1.58
C ASP A 159 -15.91 -20.44 -2.78
N ASP A 160 -16.33 -20.91 -3.95
CA ASP A 160 -16.15 -20.18 -5.22
C ASP A 160 -16.77 -18.79 -5.15
N LYS A 161 -17.97 -18.65 -4.58
CA LYS A 161 -18.67 -17.35 -4.52
C LYS A 161 -17.87 -16.35 -3.69
N MET A 162 -17.43 -16.77 -2.50
CA MET A 162 -16.65 -15.91 -1.62
C MET A 162 -15.29 -15.56 -2.21
N MET A 163 -14.60 -16.54 -2.82
CA MET A 163 -13.30 -16.30 -3.45
C MET A 163 -13.40 -15.42 -4.70
N ASP A 164 -14.48 -15.52 -5.47
CA ASP A 164 -14.73 -14.65 -6.63
C ASP A 164 -14.97 -13.20 -6.20
N GLU A 165 -15.70 -12.99 -5.10
CA GLU A 165 -15.90 -11.67 -4.51
C GLU A 165 -14.58 -11.09 -3.98
N LEU A 166 -13.85 -11.87 -3.18
CA LEU A 166 -12.57 -11.46 -2.60
C LEU A 166 -11.53 -11.13 -3.68
N TYR A 167 -11.49 -11.92 -4.76
CA TYR A 167 -10.58 -11.64 -5.87
C TYR A 167 -10.91 -10.30 -6.54
N ARG A 168 -12.19 -10.00 -6.79
CA ARG A 168 -12.62 -8.71 -7.34
C ARG A 168 -12.33 -7.55 -6.39
N GLN A 169 -12.46 -7.74 -5.08
CA GLN A 169 -12.01 -6.79 -4.08
C GLN A 169 -10.51 -6.49 -4.23
N PHE A 170 -9.66 -7.51 -4.34
CA PHE A 170 -8.23 -7.30 -4.56
C PHE A 170 -7.90 -6.63 -5.89
N LEU A 171 -8.62 -6.94 -6.98
CA LEU A 171 -8.46 -6.24 -8.25
C LEU A 171 -8.83 -4.75 -8.15
N GLY A 172 -9.93 -4.43 -7.45
CA GLY A 172 -10.32 -3.05 -7.19
C GLY A 172 -9.28 -2.29 -6.38
N GLY A 173 -8.82 -2.87 -5.27
CA GLY A 173 -7.76 -2.28 -4.46
C GLY A 173 -6.44 -2.14 -5.22
N TRP A 174 -6.12 -3.08 -6.12
CA TRP A 174 -4.93 -3.00 -6.98
C TRP A 174 -5.01 -1.84 -7.96
N LEU A 175 -6.16 -1.66 -8.62
CA LEU A 175 -6.36 -0.52 -9.50
C LEU A 175 -6.26 0.81 -8.74
N ASP A 176 -6.80 0.89 -7.53
CA ASP A 176 -6.69 2.08 -6.68
C ASP A 176 -5.24 2.36 -6.25
N HIS A 177 -4.48 1.31 -5.91
CA HIS A 177 -3.03 1.40 -5.68
C HIS A 177 -2.28 1.94 -6.91
N LEU A 178 -2.59 1.44 -8.10
CA LEU A 178 -1.94 1.87 -9.34
C LEU A 178 -2.26 3.33 -9.71
N ASN A 179 -3.49 3.77 -9.47
CA ASN A 179 -3.91 5.15 -9.81
C ASN A 179 -3.45 6.20 -8.80
N SER A 180 -3.16 5.79 -7.56
CA SER A 180 -2.80 6.72 -6.48
C SER A 180 -1.37 6.60 -5.99
N SER A 181 -0.65 5.56 -6.43
CA SER A 181 0.72 5.22 -6.00
C SER A 181 0.85 4.97 -4.48
N ASN A 182 -0.27 4.89 -3.75
CA ASN A 182 -0.34 4.71 -2.30
C ASN A 182 -0.06 3.28 -1.88
N MET A 183 0.62 3.11 -0.75
CA MET A 183 0.83 1.80 -0.13
C MET A 183 -0.26 1.48 0.90
N ASN A 184 -0.43 0.21 1.25
CA ASN A 184 -1.43 -0.28 2.21
C ASN A 184 -2.90 0.09 1.88
N VAL A 185 -3.23 0.18 0.59
CA VAL A 185 -4.60 0.46 0.11
C VAL A 185 -5.54 -0.64 0.60
N PHE A 186 -6.68 -0.27 1.18
CA PHE A 186 -7.67 -1.24 1.62
C PHE A 186 -8.50 -1.70 0.42
N VAL A 187 -8.86 -2.98 0.37
CA VAL A 187 -9.80 -3.45 -0.64
C VAL A 187 -11.16 -2.74 -0.50
N PRO A 188 -11.89 -2.48 -1.61
CA PRO A 188 -13.21 -1.87 -1.54
C PRO A 188 -14.24 -2.81 -0.94
N ASP A 189 -15.30 -2.21 -0.40
CA ASP A 189 -16.48 -2.94 0.08
C ASP A 189 -17.17 -3.69 -1.08
N ALA A 190 -17.83 -4.80 -0.77
CA ALA A 190 -18.46 -5.67 -1.77
C ALA A 190 -19.51 -4.93 -2.62
N GLU A 191 -20.19 -3.92 -2.07
CA GLU A 191 -21.22 -3.15 -2.76
C GLU A 191 -20.65 -2.19 -3.83
N LYS A 192 -19.34 -1.92 -3.79
CA LYS A 192 -18.64 -1.03 -4.75
C LYS A 192 -17.98 -1.80 -5.89
N LEU A 193 -18.09 -3.12 -5.90
CA LEU A 193 -17.42 -3.97 -6.87
C LEU A 193 -18.01 -3.80 -8.27
N LYS A 194 -17.10 -3.68 -9.23
CA LYS A 194 -17.38 -3.82 -10.66
C LYS A 194 -17.24 -5.28 -11.09
N ASP A 195 -17.53 -5.53 -12.36
CA ASP A 195 -17.28 -6.85 -12.94
C ASP A 195 -15.78 -7.12 -13.04
N GLU A 196 -15.39 -8.41 -12.95
CA GLU A 196 -13.99 -8.82 -13.01
C GLU A 196 -13.32 -8.35 -14.32
N ALA A 197 -14.05 -8.47 -15.43
CA ALA A 197 -13.57 -8.06 -16.76
C ALA A 197 -13.22 -6.57 -16.81
N ASP A 198 -14.03 -5.71 -16.19
CA ASP A 198 -13.80 -4.25 -16.16
C ASP A 198 -12.50 -3.92 -15.42
N TYR A 199 -12.25 -4.57 -14.29
CA TYR A 199 -10.99 -4.39 -13.56
C TYR A 199 -9.80 -4.89 -14.36
N VAL A 200 -9.90 -6.08 -14.97
CA VAL A 200 -8.82 -6.66 -15.78
C VAL A 200 -8.48 -5.75 -16.95
N GLU A 201 -9.48 -5.21 -17.64
CA GLU A 201 -9.28 -4.26 -18.73
C GLU A 201 -8.62 -2.98 -18.23
N ALA A 202 -9.15 -2.37 -17.16
CA ALA A 202 -8.58 -1.15 -16.59
C ALA A 202 -7.12 -1.31 -16.15
N ILE A 203 -6.78 -2.43 -15.51
CA ILE A 203 -5.40 -2.72 -15.07
C ILE A 203 -4.47 -2.94 -16.28
N ARG A 204 -4.93 -3.61 -17.33
CA ARG A 204 -4.13 -3.82 -18.55
C ARG A 204 -3.88 -2.54 -19.34
N ASN A 205 -4.87 -1.64 -19.34
CA ASN A 205 -4.79 -0.35 -20.02
C ASN A 205 -4.14 0.75 -19.15
N TRP A 206 -3.91 0.47 -17.86
CA TRP A 206 -3.19 1.37 -16.99
C TRP A 206 -1.79 1.63 -17.53
N SER A 207 -1.46 2.91 -17.67
CA SER A 207 -0.15 3.37 -18.12
C SER A 207 0.57 3.99 -16.94
N HIS A 208 1.87 3.69 -16.86
CA HIS A 208 2.74 4.30 -15.87
C HIS A 208 3.01 5.77 -16.21
N GLU A 209 3.51 6.48 -15.21
CA GLU A 209 3.98 7.86 -15.25
C GLU A 209 5.19 8.04 -16.19
#